data_AF-Q07H31-F1
#
_entry.id   AF-Q07H31-F1
#
_cell.length_a   1.000
_cell.length_b   1.000
_cell.length_c   1.000
_cell.angle_alpha   90.00
_cell.angle_beta   90.00
_cell.angle_gamma   90.00
#
_symmetry.space_group_name_H-M   'P 1'
#
loop_
_entity.id
_entity.type
_entity.pdbx_description
1 polymer ?
#
loop_
_entity_poly.entity_id
_entity_poly.type
_entity_poly.pdbx_seq_one_letter_code
_entity_poly.pdbx_strand_id
1 'polypeptide(L)'
;MARILIADDEESMRLLVARAIALDGHDIVTAEDGGEALDILVREQGAFDLLLTDIKMPIMDGIALALAAARDFPDLTILLMTGFADQRERASGLNAIIHDVVTKPFSVADIRTAVADALASRG
;
A
#
# COMPACT_ATOMS: atom_id res chain seq x y z
N MET A 1 4.29 14.41 -8.86
CA MET A 1 5.24 13.61 -8.08
C MET A 1 4.60 13.38 -6.73
N ALA A 2 4.39 12.12 -6.36
CA ALA A 2 3.73 11.71 -5.12
C ALA A 2 4.71 10.91 -4.27
N ARG A 3 4.54 10.90 -2.95
CA ARG A 3 5.35 10.13 -2.01
C ARG A 3 4.58 8.89 -1.55
N ILE A 4 5.16 7.72 -1.76
CA ILE A 4 4.47 6.43 -1.64
C ILE A 4 5.23 5.55 -0.67
N LEU A 5 4.53 5.01 0.33
CA LEU A 5 5.04 4.01 1.25
C LEU A 5 4.62 2.61 0.78
N ILE A 6 5.57 1.71 0.61
CA ILE A 6 5.32 0.32 0.18
C ILE A 6 5.69 -0.63 1.30
N ALA A 7 4.75 -1.46 1.74
CA ALA A 7 4.96 -2.47 2.78
C ALA A 7 4.66 -3.89 2.24
N ASP A 8 5.66 -4.75 2.18
CA ASP A 8 5.55 -6.13 1.70
C ASP A 8 6.70 -6.93 2.34
N ASP A 9 6.45 -8.12 2.87
CA ASP A 9 7.48 -8.93 3.55
C ASP A 9 8.40 -9.65 2.57
N GLU A 10 7.96 -9.82 1.32
CA GLU A 10 8.76 -10.42 0.26
C GLU A 10 9.67 -9.37 -0.40
N GLU A 11 10.97 -9.39 -0.05
CA GLU A 11 11.96 -8.42 -0.56
C GLU A 11 11.96 -8.31 -2.10
N SER A 12 11.89 -9.43 -2.82
CA SER A 12 11.84 -9.45 -4.29
C SER A 12 10.64 -8.70 -4.84
N MET A 13 9.46 -8.91 -4.24
CA MET A 13 8.23 -8.23 -4.63
C MET A 13 8.29 -6.75 -4.27
N ARG A 14 8.71 -6.42 -3.05
CA ARG A 14 8.87 -5.05 -2.57
C ARG A 14 9.77 -4.22 -3.49
N LEU A 15 10.93 -4.77 -3.87
CA LEU A 15 11.88 -4.10 -4.78
C LEU A 15 11.34 -3.99 -6.21
N LEU A 16 10.64 -5.01 -6.71
CA LEU A 16 10.02 -4.98 -8.03
C LEU A 16 8.98 -3.86 -8.12
N VAL A 17 8.09 -3.79 -7.14
CA VAL A 17 7.01 -2.80 -7.07
C VAL A 17 7.58 -1.40 -6.86
N ALA A 18 8.53 -1.24 -5.93
CA ALA A 18 9.21 0.04 -5.70
C ALA A 18 9.87 0.57 -6.98
N ARG A 19 10.60 -0.29 -7.71
CA ARG A 19 11.23 0.09 -8.96
C ARG A 19 10.20 0.42 -10.04
N ALA A 20 9.13 -0.35 -10.15
CA ALA A 20 8.06 -0.12 -11.12
C ALA A 20 7.43 1.27 -10.95
N ILE A 21 7.11 1.65 -9.72
CA ILE A 21 6.45 2.92 -9.42
C ILE A 21 7.43 4.10 -9.46
N ALA A 22 8.70 3.88 -9.07
CA ALA A 22 9.74 4.92 -9.17
C ALA A 22 10.00 5.37 -10.63
N LEU A 23 9.75 4.50 -11.63
CA LEU A 23 9.87 4.87 -13.05
C LEU A 23 8.90 6.00 -13.46
N ASP A 24 7.83 6.20 -12.70
CA ASP A 24 6.84 7.27 -12.93
C ASP A 24 7.21 8.58 -12.21
N GLY A 25 8.40 8.62 -11.59
CA GLY A 25 8.92 9.81 -10.93
C GLY A 25 8.33 10.05 -9.54
N HIS A 26 7.79 9.01 -8.90
CA HIS A 26 7.34 9.05 -7.51
C HIS A 26 8.52 8.89 -6.53
N ASP A 27 8.39 9.48 -5.34
CA ASP A 27 9.29 9.22 -4.22
C ASP A 27 8.82 7.99 -3.47
N ILE A 28 9.69 7.00 -3.28
CA ILE A 28 9.33 5.70 -2.74
C ILE A 28 10.06 5.45 -1.44
N VAL A 29 9.30 5.11 -0.40
CA VAL A 29 9.82 4.57 0.86
C VAL A 29 9.31 3.14 1.01
N THR A 30 10.16 2.23 1.48
CA THR A 30 9.79 0.82 1.65
C THR A 30 9.87 0.39 3.11
N ALA A 31 9.02 -0.56 3.48
CA ALA A 31 8.99 -1.22 4.78
C ALA A 31 8.85 -2.75 4.57
N GLU A 32 9.45 -3.54 5.46
CA GLU A 32 9.45 -5.00 5.39
C GLU A 32 8.27 -5.66 6.12
N ASP A 33 7.54 -4.91 6.94
CA ASP A 33 6.31 -5.37 7.56
C ASP A 33 5.38 -4.20 7.93
N GLY A 34 4.18 -4.52 8.45
CA GLY A 34 3.22 -3.50 8.82
C GLY A 34 3.62 -2.65 10.04
N GLY A 35 4.44 -3.18 10.95
CA GLY A 35 4.94 -2.45 12.11
C GLY A 35 5.93 -1.38 11.69
N GLU A 36 6.92 -1.73 10.87
CA GLU A 36 7.87 -0.76 10.32
C GLU A 36 7.14 0.31 9.48
N ALA A 37 6.16 -0.10 8.67
CA ALA A 37 5.36 0.84 7.89
C ALA A 37 4.62 1.85 8.77
N LEU A 38 4.01 1.39 9.87
CA LEU A 38 3.33 2.27 10.81
C LEU A 38 4.30 3.23 11.52
N ASP A 39 5.46 2.73 11.95
CA ASP A 39 6.50 3.56 12.58
C ASP A 39 7.00 4.66 11.64
N ILE A 40 7.17 4.35 10.34
CA ILE A 40 7.51 5.32 9.31
C ILE A 40 6.38 6.35 9.15
N LEU A 41 5.12 5.92 9.06
CA LEU A 41 3.98 6.85 8.96
C LEU A 41 3.95 7.81 10.16
N VAL A 42 4.13 7.31 11.38
CA VAL A 42 4.16 8.13 12.59
C VAL A 42 5.33 9.09 12.60
N ARG A 43 6.54 8.62 12.29
CA ARG A 43 7.76 9.45 12.27
C ARG A 43 7.65 10.59 11.26
N GLU A 44 7.07 10.31 10.10
CA GLU A 44 6.90 11.26 8.99
C GLU A 44 5.58 12.05 9.10
N GLN A 45 4.82 11.89 10.19
CA GLN A 45 3.54 12.57 10.44
C GLN A 45 2.52 12.37 9.31
N GLY A 46 2.50 11.18 8.69
CA GLY A 46 1.61 10.85 7.58
C GLY A 46 1.90 11.61 6.29
N ALA A 47 3.11 12.15 6.10
CA ALA A 47 3.52 12.86 4.89
C ALA A 47 3.74 11.90 3.69
N PHE A 48 2.68 11.17 3.33
CA PHE A 48 2.59 10.26 2.20
C PHE A 48 1.26 10.48 1.48
N ASP A 49 1.26 10.27 0.18
CA ASP A 49 0.06 10.36 -0.65
C ASP A 49 -0.63 9.00 -0.79
N LEU A 50 0.15 7.92 -0.72
CA LEU A 50 -0.32 6.55 -0.88
C LEU A 50 0.45 5.59 0.02
N LEU A 51 -0.28 4.71 0.70
CA LEU A 51 0.21 3.48 1.29
C LEU A 51 -0.17 2.31 0.37
N LEU A 52 0.82 1.58 -0.12
CA LEU A 52 0.65 0.34 -0.87
C LEU A 52 1.14 -0.83 -0.01
N THR A 53 0.27 -1.75 0.38
CA THR A 53 0.64 -2.80 1.35
C THR A 53 0.10 -4.17 1.01
N ASP A 54 0.92 -5.22 1.21
CA ASP A 54 0.43 -6.61 1.14
C ASP A 54 -0.45 -6.96 2.34
N ILE A 55 -1.51 -7.73 2.12
CA ILE A 55 -2.38 -8.17 3.21
C ILE A 55 -1.65 -9.15 4.13
N LYS A 56 -0.81 -10.05 3.59
CA LYS A 56 -0.09 -11.05 4.36
C LYS A 56 1.28 -10.52 4.76
N MET A 57 1.41 -10.08 6.00
CA MET A 57 2.71 -9.72 6.57
C MET A 57 2.85 -10.30 7.98
N PRO A 58 4.07 -10.60 8.44
CA PRO A 58 4.32 -10.99 9.82
C PRO A 58 4.08 -9.80 10.77
N ILE A 59 3.89 -10.08 12.06
CA ILE A 59 3.73 -9.10 13.15
C ILE A 59 2.43 -8.27 13.03
N MET A 60 2.31 -7.45 11.99
CA MET A 60 1.15 -6.63 11.67
C MET A 60 0.76 -6.87 10.21
N ASP A 61 -0.46 -7.35 9.98
CA ASP A 61 -0.99 -7.62 8.66
C ASP A 61 -1.45 -6.32 7.95
N GLY A 62 -1.57 -6.34 6.63
CA GLY A 62 -1.93 -5.14 5.85
C GLY A 62 -3.31 -4.58 6.17
N ILE A 63 -4.23 -5.42 6.68
CA ILE A 63 -5.56 -4.98 7.12
C ILE A 63 -5.45 -4.18 8.42
N ALA A 64 -4.72 -4.68 9.40
CA ALA A 64 -4.47 -3.97 10.65
C ALA A 64 -3.74 -2.65 10.39
N LEU A 65 -2.74 -2.65 9.49
CA LEU A 65 -2.04 -1.45 9.07
C LEU A 65 -3.00 -0.44 8.43
N ALA A 66 -3.86 -0.88 7.49
CA ALA A 66 -4.84 -0.01 6.85
C ALA A 66 -5.80 0.63 7.86
N LEU A 67 -6.28 -0.12 8.84
CA LEU A 67 -7.16 0.41 9.90
C LEU A 67 -6.45 1.45 10.78
N ALA A 68 -5.19 1.20 11.16
CA ALA A 68 -4.41 2.15 11.94
C ALA A 68 -4.11 3.42 11.13
N ALA A 69 -3.64 3.24 9.89
CA ALA A 69 -3.30 4.32 8.99
C ALA A 69 -4.51 5.23 8.70
N ALA A 70 -5.68 4.67 8.43
CA ALA A 70 -6.88 5.45 8.16
C ALA A 70 -7.44 6.20 9.37
N ARG A 71 -7.26 5.64 10.57
CA ARG A 71 -7.66 6.30 11.81
C ARG A 71 -6.77 7.50 12.11
N ASP A 72 -5.45 7.35 11.95
CA ASP A 72 -4.47 8.33 12.39
C ASP A 72 -4.09 9.33 11.27
N PHE A 73 -4.25 8.92 10.00
CA PHE A 73 -3.93 9.67 8.78
C PHE A 73 -5.08 9.57 7.76
N PRO A 74 -6.22 10.24 8.00
CA PRO A 74 -7.44 10.07 7.19
C PRO A 74 -7.30 10.53 5.73
N ASP A 75 -6.33 11.38 5.42
CA ASP A 75 -6.06 11.86 4.05
C ASP A 75 -5.18 10.89 3.25
N LEU A 76 -4.61 9.86 3.89
CA LEU A 76 -3.73 8.89 3.23
C LEU A 76 -4.55 7.92 2.38
N THR A 77 -4.29 7.87 1.08
CA THR A 77 -4.88 6.84 0.22
C THR A 77 -4.25 5.49 0.55
N ILE A 78 -5.06 4.43 0.64
CA ILE A 78 -4.57 3.08 0.98
C ILE A 78 -4.95 2.12 -0.15
N LEU A 79 -3.95 1.43 -0.70
CA LEU A 79 -4.11 0.41 -1.73
C LEU A 79 -3.56 -0.92 -1.21
N LEU A 80 -4.37 -1.97 -1.22
CA LEU A 80 -3.94 -3.29 -0.75
C LEU A 80 -3.46 -4.16 -1.91
N MET A 81 -2.57 -5.10 -1.62
CA MET A 81 -2.15 -6.17 -2.52
C MET A 81 -2.39 -7.52 -1.85
N THR A 82 -2.81 -8.54 -2.61
CA THR A 82 -2.98 -9.89 -2.06
C THR A 82 -2.86 -10.97 -3.12
N GLY A 83 -2.28 -12.11 -2.77
CA GLY A 83 -2.27 -13.31 -3.61
C GLY A 83 -3.41 -14.29 -3.35
N PHE A 84 -4.32 -14.01 -2.42
CA PHE A 84 -5.33 -14.98 -2.00
C PHE A 84 -6.76 -14.39 -2.01
N ALA A 85 -7.72 -15.18 -2.47
CA ALA A 85 -9.11 -14.74 -2.63
C ALA A 85 -9.81 -14.49 -1.28
N ASP A 86 -9.52 -15.28 -0.26
CA ASP A 86 -10.04 -15.14 1.11
C ASP A 86 -9.57 -13.83 1.77
N GLN A 87 -8.34 -13.42 1.50
CA GLN A 87 -7.80 -12.14 1.96
C GLN A 87 -8.51 -10.96 1.30
N ARG A 88 -8.80 -11.05 0.00
CA ARG A 88 -9.61 -10.06 -0.71
C ARG A 88 -11.02 -9.97 -0.15
N GLU A 89 -11.64 -11.09 0.20
CA GLU A 89 -12.96 -11.11 0.83
C GLU A 89 -12.91 -10.43 2.22
N ARG A 90 -11.88 -10.70 3.04
CA ARG A 90 -11.66 -9.98 4.30
C ARG A 90 -11.49 -8.47 4.09
N ALA A 91 -10.80 -8.07 3.02
CA ALA A 91 -10.60 -6.67 2.66
C ALA A 91 -11.89 -5.98 2.17
N SER A 92 -12.90 -6.72 1.68
CA SER A 92 -14.15 -6.13 1.20
C SER A 92 -14.92 -5.34 2.27
N GLY A 93 -14.72 -5.67 3.55
CA GLY A 93 -15.27 -4.90 4.67
C GLY A 93 -14.61 -3.54 4.88
N LEU A 94 -13.48 -3.27 4.21
CA LEU A 94 -12.71 -2.02 4.30
C LEU A 94 -12.91 -1.09 3.10
N ASN A 95 -13.89 -1.33 2.22
CA ASN A 95 -14.14 -0.49 1.03
C ASN A 95 -14.38 1.00 1.35
N ALA A 96 -14.72 1.34 2.59
CA ALA A 96 -14.86 2.73 3.05
C ALA A 96 -13.52 3.40 3.42
N ILE A 97 -12.44 2.62 3.49
CA ILE A 97 -11.13 3.00 4.03
C ILE A 97 -10.03 2.82 2.98
N ILE A 98 -10.10 1.76 2.19
CA ILE A 98 -9.14 1.47 1.12
C ILE A 98 -9.69 1.93 -0.22
N HIS A 99 -8.79 2.31 -1.12
CA HIS A 99 -9.09 2.65 -2.50
C HIS A 99 -9.45 1.39 -3.31
N ASP A 100 -8.58 0.38 -3.29
CA ASP A 100 -8.82 -0.89 -3.98
C ASP A 100 -7.91 -2.01 -3.43
N VAL A 101 -8.04 -3.21 -4.00
CA VAL A 101 -7.23 -4.38 -3.74
C VAL A 101 -6.68 -4.95 -5.06
N VAL A 102 -5.37 -4.85 -5.26
CA VAL A 102 -4.66 -5.46 -6.40
C VAL A 102 -4.42 -6.95 -6.12
N THR A 103 -4.80 -7.80 -7.06
CA THR A 103 -4.65 -9.26 -6.91
C THR A 103 -3.34 -9.73 -7.55
N LYS A 104 -2.51 -10.49 -6.82
CA LYS A 104 -1.32 -11.19 -7.30
C LYS A 104 -1.74 -12.50 -7.99
N PRO A 105 -1.08 -12.92 -9.09
CA PRO A 105 0.01 -12.21 -9.76
C PRO A 105 -0.50 -11.02 -10.61
N PHE A 106 0.28 -9.94 -10.63
CA PHE A 106 0.03 -8.75 -11.44
C PHE A 106 1.26 -8.42 -12.30
N SER A 107 1.06 -7.70 -13.39
CA SER A 107 2.16 -7.14 -14.19
C SER A 107 2.63 -5.80 -13.64
N VAL A 108 3.80 -5.36 -14.08
CA VAL A 108 4.32 -4.01 -13.81
C VAL A 108 3.38 -2.92 -14.32
N ALA A 109 2.67 -3.17 -15.42
CA ALA A 109 1.69 -2.22 -15.94
C ALA A 109 0.48 -2.13 -15.01
N ASP A 110 -0.04 -3.26 -14.52
CA ASP A 110 -1.22 -3.31 -13.66
C ASP A 110 -1.00 -2.52 -12.36
N ILE A 111 0.16 -2.70 -11.70
CA ILE A 111 0.45 -2.01 -10.44
C ILE A 111 0.65 -0.50 -10.66
N ARG A 112 1.28 -0.10 -11.77
CA ARG A 112 1.44 1.32 -12.10
C ARG A 112 0.10 1.98 -12.39
N THR A 113 -0.79 1.30 -13.12
CA THR A 113 -2.16 1.77 -13.36
C THR A 113 -2.93 1.90 -12.05
N ALA A 114 -2.91 0.89 -11.19
CA ALA A 114 -3.61 0.93 -9.90
C ALA A 114 -3.11 2.09 -9.01
N VAL A 115 -1.80 2.34 -8.97
CA VAL A 115 -1.22 3.48 -8.24
C VAL A 115 -1.63 4.82 -8.85
N ALA A 116 -1.61 4.94 -10.17
CA ALA A 116 -2.02 6.16 -10.86
C ALA A 116 -3.51 6.48 -10.62
N ASP A 117 -4.38 5.46 -10.68
CA ASP A 117 -5.81 5.59 -10.41
C ASP A 117 -6.07 5.98 -8.95
N ALA A 118 -5.36 5.35 -8.01
CA ALA A 118 -5.44 5.69 -6.58
C ALA A 118 -5.05 7.14 -6.31
N LEU A 119 -3.97 7.62 -6.91
CA LEU A 119 -3.51 9.00 -6.77
C LEU A 119 -4.44 10.00 -7.47
N ALA A 120 -5.05 9.64 -8.60
CA ALA A 120 -5.98 10.49 -9.33
C ALA A 120 -7.32 10.67 -8.59
N SER A 121 -7.75 9.66 -7.82
CA SER A 121 -8.97 9.73 -7.01
C SER A 121 -8.90 10.68 -5.81
N ARG A 122 -7.71 11.21 -5.52
CA ARG A 122 -7.44 12.13 -4.41
C ARG A 122 -7.77 13.60 -4.73
N GLY A 123 -8.52 13.85 -5.81
CA GLY A 123 -8.87 15.17 -6.37
C GLY A 123 -10.37 15.44 -6.41
#